data_AF-A0A3P1STY0-F1
#
_entry.id   AF-A0A3P1STY0-F1
#
_cell.length_a   1.000
_cell.length_b   1.000
_cell.length_c   1.000
_cell.angle_alpha   90.00
_cell.angle_beta   90.00
_cell.angle_gamma   90.00
#
_symmetry.space_group_name_H-M   'P 1'
#
loop_
_entity.id
_entity.type
_entity.pdbx_description
1 polymer ?
#
loop_
_entity_poly.entity_id
_entity_poly.type
_entity_poly.pdbx_seq_one_letter_code
_entity_poly.pdbx_strand_id
1 'polypeptide(L)' 'MTVKQNAHALNVVKTFKAKLPDEIATQVGDAHFDELSLLIESAISAAVFDEMEKAANKVDRLAHEIRHFTESFDRN' A
#
# COMPACT_ATOMS: atom_id res chain seq x y z
N MET A 1 -4.50 2.50 8.21
CA MET A 1 -3.57 3.63 7.98
C MET A 1 -2.41 3.49 8.94
N THR A 2 -1.17 3.54 8.46
CA THR A 2 0.03 3.38 9.31
C THR A 2 1.01 4.52 9.08
N VAL A 3 1.72 4.91 10.15
CA VAL A 3 2.76 5.97 10.14
C VAL A 3 3.83 5.72 9.06
N LYS A 4 4.09 4.45 8.70
CA LYS A 4 5.07 4.08 7.67
C LYS A 4 4.66 4.48 6.26
N GLN A 5 3.37 4.39 5.91
CA GLN A 5 2.85 4.74 4.58
C GLN A 5 2.95 6.26 4.36
N ASN A 6 2.62 7.04 5.38
CA ASN A 6 2.76 8.49 5.40
C ASN A 6 4.23 8.93 5.20
N ALA A 7 5.17 8.36 5.96
CA ALA A 7 6.60 8.67 5.80
C ALA A 7 7.14 8.34 4.41
N HIS A 8 6.65 7.25 3.79
CA HIS A 8 7.05 6.88 2.44
C HIS A 8 6.51 7.87 1.40
N ALA A 9 5.24 8.24 1.48
CA ALA A 9 4.62 9.21 0.58
C ALA A 9 5.34 10.56 0.63
N LEU A 10 5.63 11.07 1.83
CA LEU A 10 6.40 12.31 2.02
C LEU A 10 7.79 12.23 1.38
N ASN A 11 8.48 11.09 1.48
CA ASN A 11 9.80 10.92 0.87
C ASN A 11 9.76 10.88 -0.66
N VAL A 12 8.71 10.29 -1.23
CA VAL A 12 8.47 10.30 -2.68
C VAL A 12 8.24 11.71 -3.17
N VAL A 13 7.36 12.48 -2.51
CA VAL A 13 7.09 13.88 -2.87
C VAL A 13 8.32 14.75 -2.68
N LYS A 14 9.07 14.58 -1.58
CA LYS A 14 10.32 15.30 -1.35
C LYS A 14 11.33 15.05 -2.48
N THR A 15 11.46 13.80 -2.91
CA THR A 15 12.37 13.42 -4.01
C THR A 15 11.89 13.98 -5.35
N PHE A 16 10.57 14.00 -5.57
CA PHE A 16 9.97 14.63 -6.74
C PHE A 16 10.24 16.14 -6.77
N LYS A 17 9.98 16.84 -5.65
CA LYS A 17 10.26 18.27 -5.48
C LYS A 17 11.74 18.59 -5.74
N ALA A 18 12.66 17.77 -5.25
CA ALA A 18 14.11 17.95 -5.45
C ALA A 18 14.58 17.77 -6.90
N LYS A 19 13.76 17.23 -7.80
CA LYS A 19 14.07 17.10 -9.23
C LYS A 19 13.55 18.29 -10.06
N LEU A 20 12.72 19.14 -9.47
CA LEU A 20 12.18 20.31 -10.15
C LEU A 20 13.14 21.50 -10.01
N PRO A 21 13.27 22.34 -11.05
CA PRO A 21 13.90 23.66 -10.90
C PRO A 21 13.20 24.47 -9.81
N ASP A 22 13.95 25.28 -9.05
CA ASP A 22 13.43 26.05 -7.91
C ASP A 22 12.26 26.97 -8.29
N GLU A 23 12.31 27.56 -9.48
CA GLU A 23 11.23 28.42 -10.02
C GLU A 23 9.92 27.64 -10.19
N ILE A 24 10.00 26.41 -10.67
CA ILE A 24 8.84 25.52 -10.86
C ILE A 24 8.35 25.01 -9.52
N ALA A 25 9.25 24.59 -8.63
CA ALA A 25 8.89 24.16 -7.29
C ALA A 25 8.17 25.27 -6.50
N THR A 26 8.61 26.52 -6.68
CA THR A 26 7.99 27.70 -6.06
C THR A 26 6.62 28.00 -6.67
N GLN A 27 6.45 27.87 -7.99
CA GLN A 27 5.16 28.05 -8.66
C GLN A 27 4.12 27.00 -8.26
N VAL A 28 4.54 25.74 -8.07
CA VAL A 28 3.65 24.68 -7.58
C VAL A 28 3.24 24.97 -6.13
N GLY A 29 4.17 25.40 -5.28
CA GLY A 29 3.88 25.76 -3.89
C GLY A 29 3.59 24.55 -2.99
N ASP A 30 3.74 24.77 -1.69
CA ASP A 30 3.73 23.66 -0.71
C ASP A 30 2.37 23.00 -0.57
N ALA A 31 1.27 23.74 -0.70
CA ALA A 31 -0.09 23.19 -0.62
C ALA A 31 -0.35 22.08 -1.66
N HIS A 32 0.12 22.25 -2.90
CA HIS A 32 -0.04 21.24 -3.94
C HIS A 32 0.89 20.04 -3.74
N PHE A 33 2.07 20.23 -3.13
CA PHE A 33 2.92 19.10 -2.73
C PHE A 33 2.34 18.32 -1.55
N ASP A 34 1.66 18.98 -0.62
CA ASP A 34 0.95 18.33 0.47
C ASP A 34 -0.24 17.51 -0.06
N GLU A 35 -1.03 18.07 -0.99
CA GLU A 35 -2.09 17.35 -1.71
C GLU A 35 -1.52 16.14 -2.47
N LEU A 36 -0.39 16.30 -3.17
CA LEU A 36 0.28 15.21 -3.86
C LEU A 36 0.74 14.11 -2.88
N SER A 37 1.20 14.50 -1.69
CA SER A 37 1.61 13.56 -0.64
C SER A 37 0.42 12.72 -0.18
N LEU A 38 -0.74 13.36 0.03
CA LEU A 38 -1.98 12.68 0.40
C LEU A 38 -2.46 11.71 -0.68
N LEU A 39 -2.39 12.11 -1.95
CA LEU A 39 -2.77 11.26 -3.09
C LEU A 39 -1.87 10.01 -3.18
N ILE A 40 -0.56 10.20 -3.04
CA ILE A 40 0.42 9.10 -3.08
C ILE A 40 0.22 8.17 -1.88
N GLU A 41 0.00 8.71 -0.68
CA GLU A 41 -0.31 7.90 0.51
C GLU A 41 -1.56 7.04 0.32
N SER A 42 -2.61 7.63 -0.27
CA SER A 42 -3.86 6.94 -0.56
C SER A 42 -3.66 5.80 -1.56
N ALA A 43 -2.90 6.04 -2.64
CA ALA A 43 -2.58 5.03 -3.64
C ALA A 43 -1.73 3.88 -3.05
N ILE A 44 -0.72 4.20 -2.24
CA ILE A 44 0.09 3.18 -1.55
C ILE A 44 -0.80 2.35 -0.61
N SER A 45 -1.68 3.01 0.13
CA SER A 45 -2.57 2.33 1.08
C SER A 45 -3.50 1.37 0.35
N ALA A 46 -4.11 1.79 -0.76
CA ALA A 46 -4.96 0.93 -1.58
C ALA A 46 -4.20 -0.30 -2.10
N ALA A 47 -3.00 -0.11 -2.66
CA ALA A 47 -2.17 -1.22 -3.14
C ALA A 47 -1.78 -2.21 -2.02
N VAL A 48 -1.48 -1.70 -0.81
CA VAL A 48 -1.20 -2.55 0.35
C VAL A 48 -2.44 -3.35 0.76
N PHE A 49 -3.63 -2.75 0.74
CA PHE A 49 -4.87 -3.45 1.05
C PHE A 49 -5.14 -4.60 0.06
N ASP A 50 -4.96 -4.36 -1.24
CA ASP A 50 -5.12 -5.40 -2.26
C ASP A 50 -4.17 -6.58 -2.03
N GLU A 51 -2.90 -6.30 -1.68
CA GLU A 51 -1.93 -7.37 -1.38
C GLU A 51 -2.26 -8.10 -0.08
N MET A 52 -2.77 -7.40 0.93
CA MET A 52 -3.25 -8.02 2.18
C MET A 52 -4.44 -8.93 1.93
N GLU A 53 -5.38 -8.53 1.07
CA GLU A 53 -6.52 -9.37 0.68
C GLU A 53 -6.06 -10.64 -0.03
N LYS A 54 -5.11 -10.54 -0.97
CA LYS A 54 -4.51 -11.71 -1.63
C LYS A 54 -3.84 -12.65 -0.63
N ALA A 55 -3.17 -12.12 0.39
CA ALA A 55 -2.56 -12.91 1.44
C ALA A 55 -3.63 -13.62 2.30
N ALA A 56 -4.69 -12.91 2.69
CA ALA A 56 -5.81 -13.48 3.43
C ALA A 56 -6.49 -14.63 2.65
N ASN A 57 -6.73 -14.43 1.36
CA ASN A 57 -7.29 -15.47 0.48
C ASN A 57 -6.42 -16.73 0.39
N LYS A 58 -5.09 -16.59 0.45
CA LYS A 58 -4.18 -17.75 0.50
C LYS A 58 -4.31 -18.52 1.81
N VAL A 59 -4.45 -17.81 2.93
CA VAL A 59 -4.64 -18.42 4.25
C VAL A 59 -5.98 -19.16 4.30
N ASP A 60 -7.05 -18.55 3.79
CA ASP A 60 -8.38 -19.18 3.76
C ASP A 60 -8.40 -20.46 2.89
N ARG A 61 -7.75 -20.40 1.72
CA ARG A 61 -7.59 -21.59 0.88
C ARG A 61 -6.83 -22.70 1.60
N LEU A 62 -5.71 -22.38 2.25
CA LEU A 62 -4.94 -23.35 3.02
C LEU A 62 -5.77 -23.97 4.14
N ALA A 63 -6.57 -23.17 4.86
CA ALA A 63 -7.45 -23.66 5.91
C ALA A 63 -8.49 -24.65 5.35
N HIS A 64 -9.08 -24.36 4.19
CA HIS A 64 -10.00 -25.27 3.49
C HIS A 64 -9.31 -26.58 3.07
N GLU A 65 -8.09 -26.50 2.53
CA GLU A 65 -7.31 -27.69 2.14
C GLU A 65 -7.01 -28.60 3.33
N ILE A 66 -6.61 -28.03 4.47
CA ILE A 66 -6.36 -28.78 5.72
C ILE A 66 -7.64 -29.49 6.19
N ARG A 67 -8.78 -28.80 6.16
CA ARG A 67 -10.07 -29.38 6.57
C ARG A 67 -10.48 -30.55 5.67
N HIS A 68 -10.39 -30.38 4.35
CA HIS A 68 -10.70 -31.46 3.41
C HIS A 68 -9.74 -32.65 3.54
N PHE A 69 -8.47 -32.40 3.84
CA PHE A 69 -7.51 -33.46 4.12
C PHE A 69 -7.89 -34.26 5.38
N THR A 70 -8.34 -33.60 6.45
CA THR A 70 -8.82 -34.31 7.65
C THR A 70 -10.10 -35.11 7.40
N GLU A 71 -11.02 -34.57 6.59
CA GLU A 71 -12.26 -35.27 6.22
C GLU A 71 -12.02 -36.51 5.33
N SER A 72 -10.93 -36.52 4.54
CA SER A 72 -10.53 -37.69 3.77
C SER A 72 -9.75 -38.71 4.59
N PHE A 73 -9.04 -38.28 5.64
CA PHE A 73 -8.35 -39.16 6.58
C PHE A 73 -9.31 -39.97 7.46
N ASP A 74 -10.41 -39.38 7.91
CA ASP A 74 -11.41 -40.04 8.77
C ASP A 74 -12.29 -41.08 8.02
N ARG A 75 -12.17 -41.18 6.69
CA ARG A 75 -12.97 -42.09 5.84
C ARG A 75 -12.27 -43.42 5.50
N ASN A 76 -11.02 -43.64 5.94
CA ASN A 76 -10.28 -44.89 5.81
C ASN A 76 -9.92 -45.46 7.18
#